data_AF-A0A7C4B227-F1
#
_entry.id   AF-A0A7C4B227-F1
#
_cell.length_a   1.000
_cell.length_b   1.000
_cell.length_c   1.000
_cell.angle_alpha   90.00
_cell.angle_beta   90.00
_cell.angle_gamma   90.00
#
_symmetry.space_group_name_H-M   'P 1'
#
loop_
_entity.id
_entity.type
_entity.pdbx_description
1 polymer ?
#
loop_
_entity_poly.entity_id
_entity_poly.type
_entity_poly.pdbx_seq_one_letter_code
_entity_poly.pdbx_strand_id
1 'polypeptide(L)'
;MGDNRAASRGRGEHRNGVTEGADVEPVYFVMPRRYKYNSLLIIIVLKGSVFMEPTAKSAAVKDKKTPVSEMMKNAVKGTLISMIFSVAAILLFALIIKETGLADNVISVINQVIKIGGIMAASYFAVKSMADRQWICGGITGFMYILLSYLVYSLIEGMFGNAGLLFSNLLMGLLIGAVFAIITANFLSGTGKAKPGRGIRRRRIAAAK
;
A
#
# COMPACT_ATOMS: atom_id res chain seq x y z
N MET A 1 1.25 -81.90 43.23
CA MET A 1 0.54 -83.20 43.32
C MET A 1 -0.60 -83.12 42.32
N GLY A 2 -0.46 -83.83 41.20
CA GLY A 2 -1.23 -83.63 39.95
C GLY A 2 -0.92 -82.31 39.22
N ASP A 3 -1.36 -82.08 37.97
CA ASP A 3 -1.22 -82.87 36.72
C ASP A 3 -1.58 -81.96 35.49
N ASN A 4 -1.36 -82.45 34.27
CA ASN A 4 -1.52 -81.82 32.96
C ASN A 4 -2.92 -81.34 32.54
N ARG A 5 -2.94 -80.26 31.73
CA ARG A 5 -3.57 -80.10 30.37
C ARG A 5 -3.30 -78.66 29.87
N ALA A 6 -2.88 -78.36 28.63
CA ALA A 6 -3.48 -78.60 27.29
C ALA A 6 -4.76 -77.76 27.04
N ALA A 7 -5.05 -77.15 25.86
CA ALA A 7 -4.28 -76.86 24.63
C ALA A 7 -5.13 -75.93 23.69
N SER A 8 -4.61 -75.58 22.49
CA SER A 8 -5.32 -74.93 21.33
C SER A 8 -5.86 -73.49 21.52
N ARG A 9 -5.90 -72.53 20.55
CA ARG A 9 -5.95 -72.44 19.06
C ARG A 9 -7.37 -72.18 18.48
N GLY A 10 -7.47 -71.20 17.56
CA GLY A 10 -8.67 -70.75 16.81
C GLY A 10 -9.02 -69.30 17.17
N ARG A 11 -9.09 -68.27 16.31
CA ARG A 11 -9.16 -68.05 14.84
C ARG A 11 -10.53 -68.22 14.15
N GLY A 12 -11.03 -67.08 13.65
CA GLY A 12 -12.02 -66.87 12.57
C GLY A 12 -12.33 -65.36 12.54
N GLU A 13 -12.14 -64.54 11.50
CA GLU A 13 -11.93 -64.65 10.03
C GLU A 13 -13.19 -64.58 9.15
N HIS A 14 -13.55 -63.35 8.74
CA HIS A 14 -14.25 -62.93 7.52
C HIS A 14 -13.60 -61.57 7.13
N ARG A 15 -13.04 -61.29 5.95
CA ARG A 15 -13.47 -61.39 4.53
C ARG A 15 -14.64 -60.45 4.17
N ASN A 16 -14.63 -59.67 3.08
CA ASN A 16 -13.63 -59.41 2.01
C ASN A 16 -14.03 -58.13 1.21
N GLY A 17 -13.13 -57.57 0.37
CA GLY A 17 -13.42 -56.52 -0.63
C GLY A 17 -12.91 -55.12 -0.25
N VAL A 18 -12.22 -54.30 -1.05
CA VAL A 18 -11.74 -54.39 -2.47
C VAL A 18 -12.86 -54.44 -3.52
N THR A 19 -12.86 -53.63 -4.59
CA THR A 19 -11.94 -52.54 -5.03
C THR A 19 -12.36 -51.16 -4.44
N GLU A 20 -12.27 -49.94 -4.99
CA GLU A 20 -11.86 -49.32 -6.28
C GLU A 20 -11.44 -47.84 -6.06
N GLY A 21 -11.24 -47.03 -7.11
CA GLY A 21 -10.99 -45.57 -7.03
C GLY A 21 -11.71 -44.79 -8.15
N ALA A 22 -12.06 -43.52 -7.89
CA ALA A 22 -12.75 -42.63 -8.84
C ALA A 22 -12.40 -41.16 -8.59
N ASP A 23 -12.16 -40.41 -9.68
CA ASP A 23 -11.89 -38.97 -9.64
C ASP A 23 -13.13 -38.15 -9.26
N VAL A 24 -12.93 -37.13 -8.42
CA VAL A 24 -13.97 -36.18 -8.04
C VAL A 24 -13.55 -34.78 -8.45
N GLU A 25 -13.98 -34.34 -9.64
CA GLU A 25 -13.73 -32.96 -10.10
C GLU A 25 -14.39 -31.94 -9.15
N PRO A 26 -13.66 -30.91 -8.67
CA PRO A 26 -14.27 -29.80 -7.98
C PRO A 26 -15.03 -28.93 -8.98
N VAL A 27 -16.36 -29.07 -9.02
CA VAL A 27 -17.26 -28.31 -9.90
C VAL A 27 -17.04 -26.79 -9.73
N TYR A 28 -16.50 -26.15 -10.76
CA TYR A 28 -16.32 -24.71 -10.80
C TYR A 28 -17.66 -24.00 -10.92
N PHE A 29 -18.18 -23.47 -9.80
CA PHE A 29 -19.38 -22.65 -9.79
C PHE A 29 -19.10 -21.28 -10.45
N VAL A 30 -19.77 -21.00 -11.57
CA VAL A 30 -19.52 -19.80 -12.40
C VAL A 30 -20.59 -18.74 -12.22
N MET A 31 -20.15 -17.49 -11.96
CA MET A 31 -20.95 -16.24 -11.97
C MET A 31 -21.98 -16.10 -10.81
N PRO A 32 -22.49 -14.88 -10.50
CA PRO A 32 -22.38 -13.62 -11.25
C PRO A 32 -21.62 -12.46 -10.58
N ARG A 33 -21.29 -11.46 -11.41
CA ARG A 33 -20.88 -10.12 -10.96
C ARG A 33 -21.99 -9.45 -10.14
N ARG A 34 -21.67 -9.02 -8.92
CA ARG A 34 -21.97 -7.68 -8.30
C ARG A 34 -21.97 -7.83 -6.77
N TYR A 35 -20.94 -7.32 -6.10
CA TYR A 35 -20.98 -7.13 -4.64
C TYR A 35 -20.84 -5.65 -4.30
N LYS A 36 -21.77 -5.18 -3.45
CA LYS A 36 -21.78 -3.83 -2.90
C LYS A 36 -20.69 -3.70 -1.84
N TYR A 37 -20.10 -2.51 -1.71
CA TYR A 37 -19.30 -2.18 -0.52
C TYR A 37 -20.22 -2.16 0.72
N ASN A 38 -19.77 -2.80 1.81
CA ASN A 38 -19.99 -2.33 3.18
C ASN A 38 -19.13 -3.13 4.19
N SER A 39 -18.71 -2.44 5.25
CA SER A 39 -18.16 -2.95 6.54
C SER A 39 -16.89 -3.81 6.55
N LEU A 40 -16.75 -4.85 5.71
CA LEU A 40 -15.67 -5.84 5.81
C LEU A 40 -14.26 -5.31 5.51
N LEU A 41 -14.15 -4.24 4.73
CA LEU A 41 -12.88 -3.74 4.20
C LEU A 41 -11.94 -3.18 5.30
N ILE A 42 -12.50 -2.62 6.37
CA ILE A 42 -11.72 -2.10 7.52
C ILE A 42 -11.05 -3.23 8.30
N ILE A 43 -11.74 -4.36 8.47
CA ILE A 43 -11.24 -5.53 9.21
C ILE A 43 -10.09 -6.19 8.43
N ILE A 44 -10.18 -6.26 7.10
CA ILE A 44 -9.11 -6.79 6.25
C ILE A 44 -7.87 -5.88 6.29
N VAL A 45 -8.04 -4.56 6.23
CA VAL A 45 -6.93 -3.59 6.29
C VAL A 45 -6.14 -3.71 7.61
N LEU A 46 -6.82 -3.89 8.75
CA LEU A 46 -6.15 -4.03 10.04
C LEU A 46 -5.49 -5.41 10.23
N LYS A 47 -6.12 -6.50 9.75
CA LYS A 47 -5.61 -7.86 9.99
C LYS A 47 -4.51 -8.30 9.01
N GLY A 48 -4.39 -7.62 7.86
CA GLY A 48 -3.35 -7.88 6.86
C GLY A 48 -1.97 -7.28 7.17
N SER A 49 -1.81 -6.48 8.24
CA SER A 49 -0.57 -5.71 8.47
C SER A 49 0.59 -6.47 9.13
N VAL A 50 0.39 -7.71 9.60
CA VAL A 50 1.33 -8.39 10.53
C VAL A 50 1.84 -9.76 10.04
N PHE A 51 1.24 -10.37 9.01
CA PHE A 51 1.69 -11.66 8.49
C PHE A 51 1.82 -11.64 6.97
N MET A 52 3.06 -11.53 6.48
CA MET A 52 3.42 -11.61 5.06
C MET A 52 4.61 -12.56 4.92
N GLU A 53 4.34 -13.82 4.61
CA GLU A 53 5.40 -14.76 4.22
C GLU A 53 6.07 -14.33 2.91
N PRO A 54 7.41 -14.44 2.79
CA PRO A 54 8.15 -14.06 1.60
C PRO A 54 8.06 -15.14 0.52
N THR A 55 6.87 -15.32 -0.07
CA THR A 55 6.66 -16.33 -1.12
C THR A 55 7.55 -16.06 -2.35
N ALA A 56 8.46 -16.99 -2.62
CA ALA A 56 9.61 -16.74 -3.48
C ALA A 56 9.27 -16.76 -4.98
N LYS A 57 9.25 -15.59 -5.63
CA LYS A 57 9.41 -15.50 -7.09
C LYS A 57 10.15 -14.26 -7.61
N SER A 58 11.14 -13.78 -6.85
CA SER A 58 12.07 -12.72 -7.29
C SER A 58 13.11 -13.26 -8.30
N ALA A 59 12.65 -13.58 -9.51
CA ALA A 59 13.47 -14.16 -10.57
C ALA A 59 14.00 -13.10 -11.55
N ALA A 60 15.15 -12.51 -11.21
CA ALA A 60 16.10 -11.90 -12.16
C ALA A 60 15.59 -10.79 -13.13
N VAL A 61 14.78 -9.85 -12.65
CA VAL A 61 14.78 -8.50 -13.25
C VAL A 61 16.01 -7.75 -12.76
N LYS A 62 16.82 -7.14 -13.65
CA LYS A 62 17.95 -6.30 -13.23
C LYS A 62 17.44 -5.06 -12.50
N ASP A 63 17.60 -5.05 -11.19
CA ASP A 63 17.18 -4.01 -10.25
C ASP A 63 17.93 -2.68 -10.48
N LYS A 64 17.48 -1.90 -11.45
CA LYS A 64 17.91 -0.51 -11.64
C LYS A 64 17.13 0.41 -10.69
N LYS A 65 17.44 0.26 -9.39
CA LYS A 65 16.94 1.09 -8.27
C LYS A 65 16.80 2.55 -8.67
N THR A 66 15.69 3.20 -8.32
CA THR A 66 15.54 4.63 -8.58
C THR A 66 16.65 5.42 -7.85
N PRO A 67 17.39 6.30 -8.55
CA PRO A 67 18.42 7.09 -7.91
C PRO A 67 17.79 8.18 -7.04
N VAL A 68 18.42 8.48 -5.91
CA VAL A 68 17.88 9.41 -4.89
C VAL A 68 17.58 10.80 -5.48
N SER A 69 18.34 11.25 -6.49
CA SER A 69 18.07 12.50 -7.20
C SER A 69 16.68 12.55 -7.87
N GLU A 70 16.20 11.45 -8.45
CA GLU A 70 14.85 11.37 -9.02
C GLU A 70 13.78 11.20 -7.93
N MET A 71 14.10 10.55 -6.80
CA MET A 71 13.22 10.53 -5.62
C MET A 71 12.99 11.94 -5.07
N MET A 72 14.04 12.76 -4.95
CA MET A 72 13.95 14.14 -4.46
C MET A 72 13.21 15.04 -5.46
N LYS A 73 13.49 14.93 -6.78
CA LYS A 73 12.73 15.66 -7.82
C LYS A 73 11.22 15.35 -7.76
N ASN A 74 10.86 14.07 -7.64
CA ASN A 74 9.47 13.65 -7.52
C ASN A 74 8.83 14.16 -6.22
N ALA A 75 9.53 14.07 -5.08
CA ALA A 75 9.05 14.54 -3.78
C ALA A 75 8.81 16.07 -3.79
N VAL A 76 9.76 16.86 -4.30
CA VAL A 76 9.59 18.32 -4.48
C VAL A 76 8.39 18.62 -5.38
N LYS A 77 8.30 17.96 -6.55
CA LYS A 77 7.21 18.21 -7.51
C LYS A 77 5.83 17.85 -6.95
N GLY A 78 5.71 16.71 -6.27
CA GLY A 78 4.46 16.30 -5.62
C GLY A 78 4.07 17.25 -4.49
N THR A 79 5.04 17.61 -3.65
CA THR A 79 4.86 18.57 -2.54
C THR A 79 4.36 19.92 -3.05
N LEU A 80 5.01 20.52 -4.06
CA LEU A 80 4.62 21.83 -4.59
C LEU A 80 3.21 21.83 -5.21
N ILE A 81 2.88 20.82 -6.02
CA ILE A 81 1.53 20.69 -6.62
C ILE A 81 0.46 20.58 -5.52
N SER A 82 0.73 19.79 -4.47
CA SER A 82 -0.21 19.63 -3.37
C SER A 82 -0.29 20.85 -2.45
N MET A 83 0.80 21.62 -2.30
CA MET A 83 0.83 22.82 -1.47
C MET A 83 -0.13 23.89 -2.01
N ILE A 84 -0.15 24.09 -3.34
CA ILE A 84 -1.07 25.03 -4.00
C ILE A 84 -2.54 24.67 -3.69
N PHE A 85 -2.90 23.39 -3.79
CA PHE A 85 -4.24 22.92 -3.44
C PHE A 85 -4.57 23.12 -1.96
N SER A 86 -3.63 22.83 -1.07
CA SER A 86 -3.81 22.92 0.39
C SER A 86 -3.91 24.37 0.88
N VAL A 87 -3.18 25.30 0.25
CA VAL A 87 -3.30 26.75 0.47
C VAL A 87 -4.64 27.28 -0.04
N ALA A 88 -5.06 26.88 -1.25
CA ALA A 88 -6.39 27.25 -1.76
C ALA A 88 -7.53 26.74 -0.85
N ALA A 89 -7.42 25.51 -0.36
CA ALA A 89 -8.39 24.92 0.57
C ALA A 89 -8.46 25.66 1.91
N ILE A 90 -7.31 26.04 2.51
CA ILE A 90 -7.33 26.73 3.81
C ILE A 90 -7.75 28.20 3.69
N LEU A 91 -7.44 28.88 2.58
CA LEU A 91 -7.95 30.23 2.30
C LEU A 91 -9.47 30.23 2.11
N LEU A 92 -10.02 29.25 1.39
CA LEU A 92 -11.47 29.06 1.28
C LEU A 92 -12.10 28.74 2.65
N PHE A 93 -11.45 27.93 3.48
CA PHE A 93 -11.94 27.63 4.83
C PHE A 93 -11.90 28.86 5.76
N ALA A 94 -10.89 29.71 5.65
CA ALA A 94 -10.83 30.98 6.39
C ALA A 94 -12.00 31.92 6.05
N LEU A 95 -12.41 31.98 4.78
CA LEU A 95 -13.61 32.72 4.36
C LEU A 95 -14.90 32.14 4.98
N ILE A 96 -15.00 30.81 5.12
CA ILE A 96 -16.14 30.15 5.77
C ILE A 96 -16.17 30.49 7.27
N ILE A 97 -15.04 30.39 7.97
CA ILE A 97 -14.95 30.70 9.41
C ILE A 97 -15.45 32.12 9.71
N LYS A 98 -15.04 33.10 8.89
CA LYS A 98 -15.40 34.52 9.03
C LYS A 98 -16.91 34.77 9.11
N GLU A 99 -17.70 34.02 8.34
CA GLU A 99 -19.17 34.20 8.29
C GLU A 99 -19.94 33.23 9.21
N THR A 100 -19.27 32.22 9.80
CA THR A 100 -19.93 31.14 10.55
C THR A 100 -19.60 31.07 12.03
N GLY A 101 -18.52 31.71 12.50
CA GLY A 101 -18.15 31.71 13.92
C GLY A 101 -17.84 30.32 14.49
N LEU A 102 -17.29 29.42 13.66
CA LEU A 102 -16.94 28.06 14.05
C LEU A 102 -15.99 28.03 15.26
N ALA A 103 -16.24 27.10 16.18
CA ALA A 103 -15.39 26.91 17.36
C ALA A 103 -14.01 26.30 16.99
N ASP A 104 -12.98 26.69 17.75
CA ASP A 104 -11.56 26.39 17.49
C ASP A 104 -11.26 24.89 17.36
N ASN A 105 -12.00 24.02 18.05
CA ASN A 105 -11.87 22.57 17.94
C ASN A 105 -12.25 22.07 16.54
N VAL A 106 -13.30 22.62 15.93
CA VAL A 106 -13.73 22.30 14.57
C VAL A 106 -12.71 22.84 13.56
N ILE A 107 -12.20 24.05 13.78
CA ILE A 107 -11.16 24.69 12.95
C ILE A 107 -9.89 23.82 12.95
N SER A 108 -9.43 23.39 14.12
CA SER A 108 -8.24 22.53 14.29
C SER A 108 -8.40 21.19 13.57
N VAL A 109 -9.54 20.50 13.74
CA VAL A 109 -9.83 19.22 13.08
C VAL A 109 -9.86 19.37 11.56
N ILE A 110 -10.52 20.39 11.00
CA ILE A 110 -10.59 20.60 9.55
C ILE A 110 -9.20 20.95 8.99
N ASN A 111 -8.40 21.77 9.69
CA ASN A 111 -7.02 22.04 9.31
C ASN A 111 -6.17 20.76 9.28
N GLN A 112 -6.33 19.85 10.26
CA GLN A 112 -5.64 18.56 10.26
C GLN A 112 -6.09 17.64 9.11
N VAL A 113 -7.38 17.62 8.76
CA VAL A 113 -7.90 16.91 7.58
C VAL A 113 -7.29 17.47 6.28
N ILE A 114 -7.19 18.78 6.13
CA ILE A 114 -6.53 19.43 4.97
C ILE A 114 -5.05 19.02 4.90
N LYS A 115 -4.31 19.02 6.02
CA LYS A 115 -2.90 18.59 6.06
C LYS A 115 -2.74 17.12 5.66
N ILE A 116 -3.60 16.23 6.15
CA ILE A 116 -3.58 14.80 5.80
C ILE A 116 -3.92 14.60 4.31
N GLY A 117 -4.93 15.30 3.79
CA GLY A 117 -5.26 15.33 2.35
C GLY A 117 -4.07 15.78 1.50
N GLY A 118 -3.35 16.82 1.95
CA GLY A 118 -2.13 17.29 1.32
C GLY A 118 -0.98 16.28 1.31
N ILE A 119 -0.72 15.58 2.43
CA ILE A 119 0.29 14.51 2.49
C ILE A 119 -0.05 13.39 1.47
N MET A 120 -1.32 12.99 1.40
CA MET A 120 -1.77 11.94 0.48
C MET A 120 -1.62 12.38 -0.98
N ALA A 121 -2.07 13.58 -1.34
CA ALA A 121 -1.95 14.12 -2.69
C ALA A 121 -0.49 14.34 -3.12
N ALA A 122 0.35 14.91 -2.25
CA ALA A 122 1.78 15.06 -2.49
C ALA A 122 2.45 13.70 -2.77
N SER A 123 2.19 12.71 -1.90
CA SER A 123 2.73 11.35 -2.02
C SER A 123 2.27 10.68 -3.32
N TYR A 124 0.98 10.77 -3.66
CA TYR A 124 0.44 10.27 -4.92
C TYR A 124 1.17 10.85 -6.15
N PHE A 125 1.34 12.18 -6.18
CA PHE A 125 2.01 12.85 -7.30
C PHE A 125 3.51 12.53 -7.40
N ALA A 126 4.18 12.21 -6.28
CA ALA A 126 5.57 11.79 -6.24
C ALA A 126 5.77 10.31 -6.66
N VAL A 127 4.92 9.38 -6.19
CA VAL A 127 5.18 7.93 -6.38
C VAL A 127 4.57 7.33 -7.64
N LYS A 128 3.58 7.98 -8.28
CA LYS A 128 2.90 7.47 -9.48
C LYS A 128 3.78 7.20 -10.71
N SER A 129 5.04 7.66 -10.71
CA SER A 129 6.03 7.42 -11.76
C SER A 129 7.16 6.46 -11.34
N MET A 130 7.11 5.93 -10.11
CA MET A 130 8.11 5.03 -9.55
C MET A 130 7.67 3.56 -9.62
N ALA A 131 8.65 2.67 -9.81
CA ALA A 131 8.44 1.21 -9.83
C ALA A 131 8.97 0.51 -8.57
N ASP A 132 9.95 1.11 -7.88
CA ASP A 132 10.54 0.64 -6.63
C ASP A 132 10.47 1.73 -5.55
N ARG A 133 10.78 1.37 -4.30
CA ARG A 133 11.05 2.31 -3.18
C ARG A 133 9.94 3.33 -2.87
N GLN A 134 8.72 3.11 -3.35
CA GLN A 134 7.60 4.06 -3.22
C GLN A 134 7.32 4.44 -1.76
N TRP A 135 7.44 3.51 -0.80
CA TRP A 135 7.28 3.81 0.63
C TRP A 135 8.30 4.83 1.15
N ILE A 136 9.57 4.75 0.72
CA ILE A 136 10.62 5.70 1.07
C ILE A 136 10.35 7.06 0.41
N CYS A 137 10.00 7.06 -0.88
CA CYS A 137 9.68 8.30 -1.60
C CYS A 137 8.44 8.99 -0.99
N GLY A 138 7.40 8.23 -0.63
CA GLY A 138 6.23 8.73 0.07
C GLY A 138 6.54 9.31 1.45
N GLY A 139 7.33 8.60 2.28
CA GLY A 139 7.74 9.10 3.59
C GLY A 139 8.57 10.39 3.52
N ILE A 140 9.53 10.46 2.58
CA ILE A 140 10.28 11.70 2.29
C ILE A 140 9.34 12.81 1.80
N THR A 141 8.39 12.50 0.91
CA THR A 141 7.43 13.48 0.39
C THR A 141 6.52 14.03 1.48
N GLY A 142 6.00 13.19 2.38
CA GLY A 142 5.19 13.61 3.52
C GLY A 142 5.97 14.44 4.54
N PHE A 143 7.24 14.11 4.79
CA PHE A 143 8.16 14.90 5.62
C PHE A 143 8.43 16.28 4.99
N MET A 144 8.76 16.34 3.69
CA MET A 144 8.96 17.60 2.96
C MET A 144 7.68 18.44 2.88
N TYR A 145 6.52 17.81 2.69
CA TYR A 145 5.23 18.48 2.72
C TYR A 145 4.97 19.13 4.08
N ILE A 146 5.24 18.44 5.20
CA ILE A 146 5.05 19.02 6.54
C ILE A 146 6.00 20.20 6.76
N LEU A 147 7.30 20.08 6.45
CA LEU A 147 8.24 21.21 6.55
C LEU A 147 7.78 22.43 5.74
N LEU A 148 7.39 22.23 4.47
CA LEU A 148 6.92 23.33 3.63
C LEU A 148 5.58 23.90 4.13
N SER A 149 4.65 23.05 4.58
CA SER A 149 3.37 23.49 5.14
C SER A 149 3.56 24.34 6.39
N TYR A 150 4.51 23.95 7.27
CA TYR A 150 4.83 24.70 8.48
C TYR A 150 5.40 26.09 8.16
N LEU A 151 6.32 26.18 7.19
CA LEU A 151 6.85 27.47 6.72
C LEU A 151 5.75 28.35 6.11
N VAL A 152 4.85 27.77 5.31
CA VAL A 152 3.72 28.49 4.70
C VAL A 152 2.69 28.95 5.74
N TYR A 153 2.30 28.10 6.69
CA TYR A 153 1.37 28.49 7.76
C TYR A 153 2.01 29.53 8.69
N SER A 154 3.27 29.36 9.07
CA SER A 154 4.00 30.34 9.89
C SER A 154 4.12 31.72 9.21
N LEU A 155 4.26 31.76 7.88
CA LEU A 155 4.25 33.00 7.10
C LEU A 155 2.85 33.64 7.01
N ILE A 156 1.78 32.85 7.07
CA ILE A 156 0.38 33.33 7.09
C ILE A 156 -0.04 33.80 8.50
N GLU A 157 0.37 33.08 9.54
CA GLU A 157 0.08 33.36 10.96
C GLU A 157 1.01 34.44 11.55
N GLY A 158 2.10 34.78 10.87
CA GLY A 158 3.09 35.78 11.29
C GLY A 158 3.98 35.35 12.47
N MET A 159 3.84 34.11 12.95
CA MET A 159 4.53 33.56 14.12
C MET A 159 5.01 32.13 13.85
N PHE A 160 6.02 31.68 14.59
CA PHE A 160 6.46 30.28 14.58
C PHE A 160 5.66 29.46 15.61
N GLY A 161 5.18 28.29 15.20
CA GLY A 161 4.45 27.37 16.06
C GLY A 161 5.34 26.57 17.02
N ASN A 162 4.71 25.76 17.87
CA ASN A 162 5.40 24.94 18.86
C ASN A 162 6.24 23.83 18.19
N ALA A 163 7.54 23.77 18.49
CA ALA A 163 8.49 22.80 17.94
C ALA A 163 8.13 21.33 18.25
N GLY A 164 7.50 21.05 19.39
CA GLY A 164 6.98 19.73 19.73
C GLY A 164 5.84 19.29 18.82
N LEU A 165 4.92 20.23 18.49
CA LEU A 165 3.87 19.98 17.49
C LEU A 165 4.47 19.78 16.09
N LEU A 166 5.50 20.56 15.72
CA LEU A 166 6.25 20.35 14.47
C LEU A 166 6.85 18.93 14.41
N PHE A 167 7.50 18.46 15.47
CA PHE A 167 8.10 17.11 15.50
C PHE A 167 7.03 16.01 15.38
N SER A 168 5.93 16.11 16.12
CA SER A 168 4.79 15.20 16.00
C SER A 168 4.19 15.20 14.59
N ASN A 169 4.06 16.38 13.97
CA ASN A 169 3.59 16.52 12.61
C ASN A 169 4.56 15.92 11.58
N LEU A 170 5.88 16.04 11.77
CA LEU A 170 6.88 15.42 10.87
C LEU A 170 6.80 13.90 10.90
N LEU A 171 6.66 13.30 12.09
CA LEU A 171 6.47 11.86 12.24
C LEU A 171 5.15 11.40 11.61
N MET A 172 4.05 12.14 11.84
CA MET A 172 2.76 11.90 11.19
C MET A 172 2.88 11.97 9.66
N GLY A 173 3.53 13.00 9.13
CA GLY A 173 3.73 13.20 7.68
C GLY A 173 4.53 12.06 7.04
N LEU A 174 5.62 11.65 7.69
CA LEU A 174 6.45 10.53 7.24
C LEU A 174 5.67 9.21 7.24
N LEU A 175 4.93 8.91 8.31
CA LEU A 175 4.14 7.68 8.43
C LEU A 175 2.98 7.65 7.42
N ILE A 176 2.17 8.70 7.34
CA ILE A 176 1.04 8.80 6.40
C ILE A 176 1.57 8.76 4.96
N GLY A 177 2.64 9.49 4.63
CA GLY A 177 3.23 9.49 3.30
C GLY A 177 3.75 8.11 2.88
N ALA A 178 4.44 7.40 3.78
CA ALA A 178 4.95 6.06 3.50
C ALA A 178 3.82 5.02 3.32
N VAL A 179 2.85 4.99 4.24
CA VAL A 179 1.70 4.06 4.18
C VAL A 179 0.82 4.34 2.97
N PHE A 180 0.49 5.61 2.71
CA PHE A 180 -0.33 5.98 1.56
C PHE A 180 0.37 5.72 0.21
N ALA A 181 1.71 5.82 0.16
CA ALA A 181 2.47 5.40 -1.01
C ALA A 181 2.44 3.88 -1.25
N ILE A 182 2.46 3.05 -0.19
CA ILE A 182 2.28 1.59 -0.31
C ILE A 182 0.88 1.26 -0.84
N ILE A 183 -0.16 1.91 -0.31
CA ILE A 183 -1.55 1.75 -0.79
C ILE A 183 -1.66 2.20 -2.25
N THR A 184 -1.11 3.36 -2.57
CA THR A 184 -1.07 3.91 -3.94
C THR A 184 -0.36 2.95 -4.89
N ALA A 185 0.76 2.34 -4.50
CA ALA A 185 1.52 1.42 -5.35
C ALA A 185 0.73 0.15 -5.68
N ASN A 186 0.11 -0.48 -4.67
CA ASN A 186 -0.57 -1.76 -4.81
C ASN A 186 -1.97 -1.65 -5.44
N PHE A 187 -2.74 -0.63 -5.07
CA PHE A 187 -4.17 -0.55 -5.43
C PHE A 187 -4.48 0.47 -6.55
N LEU A 188 -3.80 1.62 -6.59
CA LEU A 188 -4.09 2.70 -7.56
C LEU A 188 -3.16 2.65 -8.79
N SER A 189 -1.89 2.30 -8.58
CA SER A 189 -0.83 2.38 -9.60
C SER A 189 -0.78 1.15 -10.52
N GLY A 190 -1.64 0.16 -10.28
CA GLY A 190 -1.87 -1.07 -11.06
C GLY A 190 -0.76 -1.39 -12.07
N THR A 191 0.32 -2.01 -11.61
CA THR A 191 1.67 -2.01 -12.22
C THR A 191 1.84 -2.85 -13.49
N GLY A 192 0.83 -2.83 -14.37
CA GLY A 192 0.87 -3.23 -15.78
C GLY A 192 1.77 -2.33 -16.65
N LYS A 193 3.04 -2.19 -16.25
CA LYS A 193 4.12 -1.56 -17.01
C LYS A 193 5.38 -2.43 -17.04
N ALA A 194 5.18 -3.73 -17.24
CA ALA A 194 6.11 -4.48 -18.08
C ALA A 194 6.18 -3.78 -19.45
N LYS A 195 7.19 -2.94 -19.66
CA LYS A 195 7.58 -2.50 -21.00
C LYS A 195 8.33 -3.68 -21.63
N PRO A 196 7.75 -4.44 -22.59
CA PRO A 196 8.52 -5.45 -23.29
C PRO A 196 9.72 -4.77 -23.97
N GLY A 197 10.90 -5.35 -23.81
CA GLY A 197 12.14 -4.72 -24.25
C GLY A 197 12.13 -4.48 -25.76
N ARG A 198 12.15 -3.21 -26.19
CA ARG A 198 12.42 -2.82 -27.58
C ARG A 198 13.89 -3.08 -27.90
N GLY A 199 14.25 -4.36 -27.99
CA GLY A 199 15.64 -4.82 -27.87
C GLY A 199 15.94 -6.21 -28.44
N ILE A 200 15.02 -6.86 -29.17
CA ILE A 200 15.40 -8.02 -29.99
C ILE A 200 16.17 -7.50 -31.21
N ARG A 201 17.50 -7.67 -31.17
CA ARG A 201 18.40 -7.41 -32.30
C ARG A 201 18.01 -8.30 -33.49
N ARG A 202 17.41 -7.73 -34.55
CA ARG A 202 17.43 -8.35 -35.88
C ARG A 202 18.83 -8.17 -36.51
N ARG A 203 19.82 -8.90 -35.97
CA ARG A 203 21.06 -9.28 -36.67
C ARG A 203 20.94 -10.76 -36.98
N ARG A 204 21.34 -11.16 -38.19
CA ARG A 204 20.74 -12.29 -38.94
C ARG A 204 19.31 -11.90 -39.36
N ILE A 205 18.90 -11.99 -40.62
CA ILE A 205 19.53 -12.70 -41.75
C ILE A 205 20.45 -11.77 -42.57
N ALA A 206 21.72 -12.19 -42.68
CA ALA A 206 22.72 -11.74 -43.64
C ALA A 206 23.69 -12.91 -43.88
N ALA A 207 23.09 -14.08 -44.12
CA ALA A 207 23.72 -15.38 -44.37
C ALA A 207 22.58 -16.35 -44.74
N ALA A 208 22.68 -17.00 -45.91
CA ALA A 208 21.56 -17.56 -46.69
C ALA A 208 20.53 -16.49 -47.12
N LYS A 209 20.15 -16.39 -48.39
CA LYS A 209 20.47 -17.22 -49.57
C LYS A 209 20.81 -16.32 -50.75
#